data_AF-A0A524FBM1-F1
#
_entry.id   AF-A0A524FBM1-F1
#
_cell.length_a   1.000
_cell.length_b   1.000
_cell.length_c   1.000
_cell.angle_alpha   90.00
_cell.angle_beta   90.00
_cell.angle_gamma   90.00
#
_symmetry.space_group_name_H-M   'P 1'
#
loop_
_entity.id
_entity.type
_entity.pdbx_description
1 polymer ?
#
loop_
_entity_poly.entity_id
_entity_poly.type
_entity_poly.pdbx_seq_one_letter_code
_entity_poly.pdbx_strand_id
1 'polypeptide(L)'
;MTNNHNQSFFGQATGLTINSTSKDDPFIFLKCIKKKPDGTWEKPSQGEGKTIKLSLDEMVMVLKVLKRKIESWSSFHSYKENKTQISFSWEGNGGNKLWINIGNYSKLLAEAQIEIFKLLVKHLIKEKIEFATISNISKQRAINQSEKEDFKSTIMNNSVIKEQNSESKKAEIIGSIKAETGKAILLAFNNGQEVWIPKSIIYSNYKPEIGLSQTFLTENWILKRNNISA
;
A
#
# COMPACT_ATOMS: atom_id res chain seq x y z
N MET A 1 -1.86 -15.10 -12.65
CA MET A 1 -0.75 -14.40 -11.94
C MET A 1 -0.68 -14.94 -10.53
N THR A 2 0.53 -15.20 -10.01
CA THR A 2 0.73 -15.69 -8.63
C THR A 2 0.50 -14.55 -7.63
N ASN A 3 0.24 -14.87 -6.36
CA ASN A 3 0.09 -13.86 -5.32
C ASN A 3 1.44 -13.39 -4.76
N ASN A 4 2.45 -14.25 -4.81
CA ASN A 4 3.77 -14.02 -4.25
C ASN A 4 4.86 -14.26 -5.31
N HIS A 5 6.01 -13.65 -5.05
CA HIS A 5 7.22 -13.79 -5.87
C HIS A 5 8.43 -13.91 -4.96
N ASN A 6 9.31 -14.85 -5.26
CA ASN A 6 10.56 -15.03 -4.53
C ASN A 6 11.67 -15.39 -5.51
N GLN A 7 12.66 -14.51 -5.67
CA GLN A 7 13.82 -14.73 -6.53
C GLN A 7 15.09 -14.44 -5.74
N SER A 8 16.08 -15.33 -5.88
CA SER A 8 17.37 -15.18 -5.23
C SER A 8 18.53 -15.11 -6.23
N PHE A 9 19.54 -14.31 -5.88
CA PHE A 9 20.78 -14.10 -6.62
C PHE A 9 21.95 -14.41 -5.70
N PHE A 10 22.45 -15.64 -5.77
CA PHE A 10 23.62 -16.07 -5.00
C PHE A 10 24.91 -15.81 -5.77
N GLY A 11 25.95 -15.48 -5.03
CA GLY A 11 27.35 -15.50 -5.48
C GLY A 11 28.19 -16.38 -4.55
N GLN A 12 29.50 -16.21 -4.59
CA GLN A 12 30.42 -17.01 -3.77
C GLN A 12 30.28 -16.73 -2.26
N ALA A 13 30.12 -15.46 -1.89
CA ALA A 13 30.13 -15.02 -0.49
C ALA A 13 28.87 -14.26 -0.06
N THR A 14 28.05 -13.79 -1.00
CA THR A 14 26.85 -12.99 -0.69
C THR A 14 25.64 -13.44 -1.50
N GLY A 15 24.47 -13.37 -0.89
CA GLY A 15 23.19 -13.71 -1.50
C GLY A 15 22.20 -12.56 -1.34
N LEU A 16 21.45 -12.26 -2.40
CA LEU A 16 20.37 -11.28 -2.39
C LEU A 16 19.06 -11.97 -2.75
N THR A 17 18.01 -11.74 -1.97
CA THR A 17 16.65 -12.23 -2.25
C THR A 17 15.71 -11.05 -2.39
N ILE A 18 14.93 -11.06 -3.46
CA ILE A 18 13.75 -10.20 -3.63
C ILE A 18 12.52 -11.04 -3.34
N ASN A 19 11.72 -10.58 -2.39
CA ASN A 19 10.50 -11.25 -1.96
C ASN A 19 9.33 -10.28 -2.02
N SER A 20 8.25 -10.71 -2.66
CA SER A 20 6.96 -10.05 -2.59
C SER A 20 5.93 -11.04 -2.04
N THR A 21 5.40 -10.74 -0.86
CA THR A 21 4.52 -11.64 -0.10
C THR A 21 3.08 -11.62 -0.59
N SER A 22 2.62 -10.49 -1.13
CA SER A 22 1.27 -10.29 -1.65
C SER A 22 1.29 -9.29 -2.80
N LYS A 23 0.44 -9.49 -3.81
CA LYS A 23 0.17 -8.48 -4.86
C LYS A 23 -0.51 -7.22 -4.32
N ASP A 24 -1.18 -7.36 -3.17
CA ASP A 24 -2.00 -6.32 -2.56
C ASP A 24 -1.20 -5.36 -1.67
N ASP A 25 0.04 -5.72 -1.33
CA ASP A 25 0.93 -4.88 -0.54
C ASP A 25 1.75 -3.95 -1.46
N PRO A 26 1.77 -2.63 -1.24
CA PRO A 26 2.48 -1.67 -2.09
C PRO A 26 3.99 -1.61 -1.79
N PHE A 27 4.59 -2.77 -1.50
CA PHE A 27 6.00 -2.89 -1.17
C PHE A 27 6.54 -4.28 -1.52
N ILE A 28 7.87 -4.39 -1.52
CA ILE A 28 8.61 -5.65 -1.60
C ILE A 28 9.68 -5.68 -0.52
N PHE A 29 10.24 -6.85 -0.25
CA PHE A 29 11.41 -7.00 0.61
C PHE A 29 12.65 -7.32 -0.21
N LEU A 30 13.74 -6.63 0.11
CA LEU A 30 15.07 -7.05 -0.27
C LEU A 30 15.80 -7.57 0.96
N LYS A 31 16.46 -8.71 0.79
CA LYS A 31 17.20 -9.37 1.84
C LYS A 31 18.60 -9.70 1.35
N CYS A 32 19.61 -9.31 2.11
CA CYS A 32 21.00 -9.66 1.83
C CYS A 32 21.55 -10.53 2.98
N ILE A 33 22.30 -11.56 2.61
CA ILE A 33 22.98 -12.49 3.53
C ILE A 33 24.40 -12.76 3.06
N LYS A 34 25.28 -13.16 3.98
CA LYS A 34 26.65 -13.56 3.70
C LYS A 34 26.89 -15.04 4.03
N LYS A 35 27.92 -15.59 3.41
CA LYS A 35 28.49 -16.87 3.78
C LYS A 35 29.42 -16.64 4.97
N LYS A 36 29.24 -17.45 6.02
CA LYS A 36 30.04 -17.43 7.25
C LYS A 36 31.42 -18.06 7.00
N PRO A 37 32.40 -17.84 7.91
CA PRO A 37 33.74 -18.44 7.79
C PRO A 37 33.73 -19.97 7.75
N ASP A 38 32.74 -20.60 8.40
CA ASP A 38 32.53 -22.07 8.39
C ASP A 38 31.93 -22.60 7.08
N GLY A 39 31.66 -21.72 6.11
CA GLY A 39 31.08 -22.07 4.81
C GLY A 39 29.55 -22.19 4.81
N THR A 40 28.88 -22.02 5.94
CA THR A 40 27.41 -21.98 5.99
C THR A 40 26.88 -20.60 5.61
N TRP A 41 25.61 -20.51 5.20
CA TRP A 41 24.96 -19.22 4.96
C TRP A 41 24.31 -18.68 6.22
N GLU A 42 24.35 -17.36 6.40
CA GLU A 42 23.54 -16.67 7.40
C GLU A 42 22.05 -17.03 7.25
N LYS A 43 21.38 -17.18 8.40
CA LYS A 43 19.98 -17.56 8.50
C LYS A 43 19.16 -16.37 9.02
N PRO A 44 18.32 -15.77 8.16
CA PRO A 44 17.43 -14.69 8.56
C PRO A 44 16.47 -15.05 9.70
N SER A 45 16.09 -16.33 9.81
CA SER A 45 15.27 -16.84 10.92
C SER A 45 15.96 -16.74 12.28
N GLN A 46 17.29 -16.59 12.30
CA GLN A 46 18.09 -16.41 13.51
C GLN A 46 18.52 -14.95 13.71
N GLY A 47 17.93 -14.00 12.96
CA GLY A 47 18.27 -12.58 13.04
C GLY A 47 19.52 -12.19 12.24
N GLU A 48 20.09 -13.09 11.46
CA GLU A 48 21.27 -12.82 10.62
C GLU A 48 20.88 -12.20 9.27
N GLY A 49 21.86 -11.58 8.60
CA GLY A 49 21.60 -10.84 7.37
C GLY A 49 20.94 -9.47 7.60
N LYS A 50 20.46 -8.87 6.51
CA LYS A 50 19.69 -7.64 6.56
C LYS A 50 18.51 -7.69 5.61
N THR A 51 17.32 -7.38 6.12
CA THR A 51 16.10 -7.24 5.33
C THR A 51 15.64 -5.79 5.38
N ILE A 52 15.22 -5.26 4.23
CA ILE A 52 14.66 -3.92 4.08
C ILE A 52 13.40 -3.99 3.23
N LYS A 53 12.41 -3.16 3.56
CA LYS A 53 11.13 -3.08 2.85
C LYS A 53 11.21 -1.93 1.85
N LEU A 54 11.19 -2.20 0.56
CA LEU A 54 11.13 -1.14 -0.45
C LEU A 54 9.68 -0.74 -0.72
N SER A 55 9.39 0.55 -0.57
CA SER A 55 8.10 1.12 -1.01
C SER A 55 8.00 1.17 -2.54
N LEU A 56 6.79 1.40 -3.06
CA LEU A 56 6.58 1.58 -4.49
C LEU A 56 7.45 2.71 -5.09
N ASP A 57 7.63 3.82 -4.38
CA ASP A 57 8.48 4.93 -4.84
C ASP A 57 9.95 4.52 -4.93
N GLU A 58 10.43 3.78 -3.94
CA GLU A 58 11.79 3.26 -3.93
C GLU A 58 12.00 2.23 -5.04
N MET A 59 11.01 1.37 -5.29
CA MET A 59 11.03 0.44 -6.42
C MET A 59 11.17 1.20 -7.75
N VAL A 60 10.44 2.31 -7.93
CA VAL A 60 10.55 3.16 -9.13
C VAL A 60 11.94 3.77 -9.24
N MET A 61 12.53 4.25 -8.15
CA MET A 61 13.89 4.79 -8.15
C MET A 61 14.93 3.72 -8.48
N VAL A 62 14.82 2.52 -7.91
CA VAL A 62 15.65 1.36 -8.26
C VAL A 62 15.50 1.03 -9.75
N LEU A 63 14.28 1.02 -10.30
CA LEU A 63 14.06 0.78 -11.73
C LEU A 63 14.71 1.86 -12.61
N LYS A 64 14.78 3.13 -12.16
CA LYS A 64 15.51 4.18 -12.88
C LYS A 64 17.01 3.88 -12.94
N VAL A 65 17.61 3.42 -11.84
CA VAL A 65 19.03 2.97 -11.83
C VAL A 65 19.23 1.80 -12.78
N LEU A 66 18.37 0.76 -12.69
CA LEU A 66 18.48 -0.44 -13.54
C LEU A 66 18.30 -0.16 -15.04
N LYS A 67 17.56 0.89 -15.39
CA LYS A 67 17.41 1.37 -16.77
C LYS A 67 18.53 2.30 -17.22
N ARG A 68 19.58 2.48 -16.42
CA ARG A 68 20.67 3.46 -16.63
C ARG A 68 20.17 4.88 -16.88
N LYS A 69 19.06 5.27 -16.24
CA LYS A 69 18.55 6.66 -16.30
C LYS A 69 19.24 7.58 -15.30
N ILE A 70 19.78 6.99 -14.23
CA ILE A 70 20.61 7.63 -13.21
C ILE A 70 21.71 6.62 -12.84
N GLU A 71 22.90 7.11 -12.51
CA GLU A 71 24.06 6.27 -12.18
C GLU A 71 23.91 5.58 -10.82
N SER A 72 23.28 6.27 -9.87
CA SER A 72 23.08 5.76 -8.52
C SER A 72 21.86 6.36 -7.85
N TRP A 73 21.39 5.68 -6.80
CA TRP A 73 20.36 6.13 -5.89
C TRP A 73 20.61 5.59 -4.50
N SER A 74 20.23 6.34 -3.47
CA SER A 74 20.29 5.89 -2.08
C SER A 74 19.15 6.46 -1.25
N SER A 75 18.80 5.75 -0.17
CA SER A 75 17.77 6.13 0.82
C SER A 75 18.17 5.62 2.20
N PHE A 76 17.46 6.08 3.23
CA PHE A 76 17.64 5.65 4.62
C PHE A 76 16.31 5.18 5.20
N HIS A 77 16.34 4.00 5.81
CA HIS A 77 15.22 3.42 6.54
C HIS A 77 15.49 3.54 8.03
N SER A 78 14.59 4.19 8.76
CA SER A 78 14.67 4.30 10.21
C SER A 78 13.67 3.35 10.84
N TYR A 79 14.13 2.44 11.69
CA TYR A 79 13.27 1.61 12.51
C TYR A 79 13.77 1.62 13.95
N LYS A 80 12.94 2.14 14.87
CA LYS A 80 13.38 2.54 16.21
C LYS A 80 14.58 3.50 16.08
N GLU A 81 15.69 3.22 16.75
CA GLU A 81 16.92 4.03 16.70
C GLU A 81 17.90 3.61 15.60
N ASN A 82 17.61 2.51 14.89
CA ASN A 82 18.50 1.99 13.86
C ASN A 82 18.18 2.60 12.50
N LYS A 83 19.16 3.32 11.94
CA LYS A 83 19.14 3.78 10.55
C LYS A 83 19.89 2.79 9.66
N THR A 84 19.23 2.32 8.62
CA THR A 84 19.82 1.44 7.60
C THR A 84 19.83 2.17 6.27
N GLN A 85 21.02 2.40 5.71
CA GLN A 85 21.16 2.91 4.36
C GLN A 85 20.90 1.81 3.34
N ILE A 86 20.27 2.17 2.22
CA ILE A 86 20.24 1.37 1.01
C ILE A 86 20.79 2.18 -0.15
N SER A 87 21.58 1.55 -1.03
CA SER A 87 22.04 2.17 -2.25
C SER A 87 22.18 1.20 -3.41
N PHE A 88 21.98 1.74 -4.61
CA PHE A 88 22.20 1.09 -5.89
C PHE A 88 23.13 1.98 -6.70
N SER A 89 24.20 1.41 -7.24
CA SER A 89 25.18 2.18 -8.01
C SER A 89 25.86 1.32 -9.06
N TRP A 90 25.97 1.82 -10.29
CA TRP A 90 26.77 1.17 -11.32
C TRP A 90 28.26 1.27 -11.01
N GLU A 91 29.01 0.27 -11.44
CA GLU A 91 30.46 0.25 -11.34
C GLU A 91 31.09 1.16 -12.42
N GLY A 92 31.47 2.39 -12.05
CA GLY A 92 32.33 3.29 -12.86
C GLY A 92 31.95 3.52 -14.34
N ASN A 93 32.82 4.19 -15.09
CA ASN A 93 32.58 4.51 -16.50
C ASN A 93 32.55 3.23 -17.36
N GLY A 94 31.35 2.70 -17.61
CA GLY A 94 31.09 1.62 -18.56
C GLY A 94 30.97 0.22 -17.95
N GLY A 95 30.97 0.07 -16.62
CA GLY A 95 30.81 -1.25 -16.00
C GLY A 95 29.41 -1.84 -16.22
N ASN A 96 29.34 -3.14 -16.51
CA ASN A 96 28.10 -3.93 -16.61
C ASN A 96 27.74 -4.63 -15.29
N LYS A 97 28.22 -4.07 -14.17
CA LYS A 97 27.96 -4.60 -12.84
C LYS A 97 27.29 -3.54 -11.96
N LEU A 98 26.41 -4.01 -11.09
CA LEU A 98 25.62 -3.17 -10.21
C LEU A 98 25.90 -3.54 -8.75
N TRP A 99 26.32 -2.55 -7.97
CA TRP A 99 26.43 -2.67 -6.52
C TRP A 99 25.08 -2.37 -5.87
N ILE A 100 24.67 -3.27 -4.98
CA ILE A 100 23.51 -3.12 -4.11
C ILE A 100 24.01 -3.19 -2.67
N ASN A 101 23.87 -2.11 -1.91
CA ASN A 101 24.29 -2.04 -0.51
C ASN A 101 23.08 -1.90 0.40
N ILE A 102 23.05 -2.64 1.50
CA ILE A 102 22.01 -2.60 2.53
C ILE A 102 22.69 -2.65 3.90
N GLY A 103 22.87 -1.49 4.54
CA GLY A 103 23.69 -1.37 5.74
C GLY A 103 25.13 -1.85 5.49
N ASN A 104 25.61 -2.81 6.29
CA ASN A 104 26.93 -3.43 6.17
C ASN A 104 26.98 -4.62 5.18
N TYR A 105 25.91 -4.85 4.41
CA TYR A 105 25.83 -5.90 3.40
C TYR A 105 25.94 -5.32 2.01
N SER A 106 26.60 -6.05 1.10
CA SER A 106 26.71 -5.68 -0.30
C SER A 106 26.56 -6.89 -1.22
N LYS A 107 25.94 -6.68 -2.37
CA LYS A 107 25.86 -7.66 -3.46
C LYS A 107 26.20 -6.99 -4.77
N LEU A 108 27.16 -7.58 -5.48
CA LEU A 108 27.46 -7.25 -6.87
C LEU A 108 26.61 -8.15 -7.78
N LEU A 109 25.80 -7.56 -8.65
CA LEU A 109 25.07 -8.29 -9.68
C LEU A 109 25.84 -8.21 -11.00
N ALA A 110 25.93 -9.35 -11.69
CA ALA A 110 26.42 -9.44 -13.06
C ALA A 110 25.29 -9.18 -14.06
N GLU A 111 25.64 -8.91 -15.31
CA GLU A 111 24.73 -8.49 -16.37
C GLU A 111 23.43 -9.31 -16.47
N ALA A 112 23.52 -10.64 -16.54
CA ALA A 112 22.33 -11.50 -16.60
C ALA A 112 21.45 -11.37 -15.34
N GLN A 113 22.05 -11.27 -14.15
CA GLN A 113 21.33 -11.07 -12.89
C GLN A 113 20.66 -9.70 -12.86
N ILE A 114 21.33 -8.67 -13.39
CA ILE A 114 20.78 -7.32 -13.50
C ILE A 114 19.56 -7.32 -14.42
N GLU A 115 19.62 -8.01 -15.57
CA GLU A 115 18.51 -8.05 -16.50
C GLU A 115 17.29 -8.75 -15.89
N ILE A 116 17.48 -9.90 -15.25
CA ILE A 116 16.42 -10.60 -14.52
C ILE A 116 15.83 -9.70 -13.42
N PHE A 117 16.70 -9.04 -12.65
CA PHE A 117 16.26 -8.15 -11.59
C PHE A 117 15.47 -6.94 -12.12
N LYS A 118 15.90 -6.35 -13.23
CA LYS A 118 15.20 -5.26 -13.94
C LYS A 118 13.81 -5.69 -14.42
N LEU A 119 13.71 -6.84 -15.06
CA LEU A 119 12.44 -7.37 -15.54
C LEU A 119 11.49 -7.67 -14.37
N LEU A 120 12.02 -8.26 -13.30
CA LEU A 120 11.23 -8.59 -12.11
C LEU A 120 10.75 -7.33 -11.37
N VAL A 121 11.61 -6.34 -11.15
CA VAL A 121 11.20 -5.06 -10.51
C VAL A 121 10.16 -4.35 -11.38
N LYS A 122 10.34 -4.33 -12.70
CA LYS A 122 9.34 -3.77 -13.63
C LYS A 122 8.00 -4.49 -13.53
N HIS A 123 8.00 -5.82 -13.50
CA HIS A 123 6.80 -6.65 -13.30
C HIS A 123 6.12 -6.31 -11.97
N LEU A 124 6.87 -6.33 -10.87
CA LEU A 124 6.34 -6.09 -9.53
C LEU A 124 5.76 -4.69 -9.38
N ILE A 125 6.39 -3.66 -9.95
CA ILE A 125 5.82 -2.30 -9.95
C ILE A 125 4.46 -2.29 -10.66
N LYS A 126 4.36 -2.88 -11.85
CA LYS A 126 3.09 -2.94 -12.59
C LYS A 126 2.02 -3.66 -11.78
N GLU A 127 2.35 -4.82 -11.22
CA GLU A 127 1.46 -5.59 -10.36
C GLU A 127 1.03 -4.80 -9.13
N LYS A 128 1.94 -4.12 -8.43
CA LYS A 128 1.60 -3.34 -7.23
C LYS A 128 0.72 -2.16 -7.56
N ILE A 129 0.97 -1.49 -8.68
CA ILE A 129 0.07 -0.43 -9.15
C ILE A 129 -1.31 -1.03 -9.41
N GLU A 130 -1.40 -2.15 -10.13
CA GLU A 130 -2.67 -2.78 -10.47
C GLU A 130 -3.46 -3.24 -9.24
N PHE A 131 -2.83 -3.88 -8.25
CA PHE A 131 -3.57 -4.53 -7.16
C PHE A 131 -3.53 -3.79 -5.81
N ALA A 132 -2.45 -3.06 -5.52
CA ALA A 132 -2.28 -2.38 -4.23
C ALA A 132 -2.74 -0.92 -4.23
N THR A 133 -3.04 -0.32 -5.40
CA THR A 133 -3.48 1.08 -5.49
C THR A 133 -4.96 1.28 -5.83
N ILE A 134 -5.69 0.20 -6.17
CA ILE A 134 -7.14 0.27 -6.36
C ILE A 134 -7.80 0.53 -5.00
N SER A 135 -8.64 1.55 -4.92
CA SER A 135 -9.49 1.79 -3.74
C SER A 135 -10.33 0.54 -3.43
N ASN A 136 -10.30 0.06 -2.19
CA ASN A 136 -10.90 -1.18 -1.68
C ASN A 136 -12.43 -1.38 -1.89
N ILE A 137 -13.08 -0.59 -2.75
CA ILE A 137 -14.50 -0.70 -3.11
C ILE A 137 -14.84 -2.11 -3.62
N SER A 138 -13.93 -2.77 -4.34
CA SER A 138 -14.13 -4.14 -4.84
C SER A 138 -13.85 -5.24 -3.80
N LYS A 139 -12.87 -5.07 -2.92
CA LYS A 139 -12.57 -6.04 -1.85
C LYS A 139 -13.64 -6.10 -0.79
N GLN A 140 -14.27 -4.96 -0.46
CA GLN A 140 -15.44 -4.95 0.43
C GLN A 140 -16.67 -5.65 -0.18
N ARG A 141 -16.83 -5.64 -1.51
CA ARG A 141 -17.90 -6.42 -2.17
C ARG A 141 -17.66 -7.92 -2.16
N ALA A 142 -16.40 -8.36 -2.29
CA ALA A 142 -16.04 -9.77 -2.29
C ALA A 142 -16.16 -10.41 -0.88
N ILE A 143 -15.74 -9.69 0.16
CA ILE A 143 -15.87 -10.16 1.56
C ILE A 143 -17.36 -10.27 1.95
N ASN A 144 -18.20 -9.32 1.51
CA ASN A 144 -19.64 -9.36 1.76
C ASN A 144 -20.39 -10.43 0.94
N GLN A 145 -19.76 -11.07 -0.05
CA GLN A 145 -20.34 -12.18 -0.81
C GLN A 145 -19.90 -13.55 -0.25
N SER A 146 -18.70 -13.67 0.32
CA SER A 146 -18.24 -14.94 0.92
C SER A 146 -18.85 -15.26 2.29
N GLU A 147 -19.47 -14.29 2.97
CA GLU A 147 -20.16 -14.50 4.26
C GLU A 147 -21.64 -14.92 4.11
N LYS A 148 -22.14 -15.12 2.88
CA LYS A 148 -23.55 -15.49 2.63
C LYS A 148 -23.81 -16.92 2.15
N GLU A 149 -22.78 -17.75 2.03
CA GLU A 149 -22.95 -19.17 1.63
C GLU A 149 -22.82 -20.13 2.82
N ASP A 150 -23.57 -19.89 3.90
CA ASP A 150 -23.88 -20.92 4.89
C ASP A 150 -25.22 -20.61 5.56
N PHE A 151 -26.31 -20.61 4.78
CA PHE A 151 -27.65 -20.89 5.31
C PHE A 151 -28.54 -21.44 4.18
N LYS A 152 -28.48 -22.75 3.98
CA LYS A 152 -29.55 -23.48 3.29
C LYS A 152 -30.72 -23.65 4.27
N SER A 153 -31.80 -22.93 4.06
CA SER A 153 -33.15 -23.47 4.25
C SER A 153 -34.14 -22.80 3.29
N THR A 154 -34.65 -23.64 2.40
CA THR A 154 -35.98 -23.65 1.77
C THR A 154 -36.93 -22.50 2.11
N ILE A 155 -37.35 -21.72 1.11
CA ILE A 155 -38.76 -21.47 0.75
C ILE A 155 -38.79 -20.94 -0.69
N MET A 156 -39.57 -21.63 -1.52
CA MET A 156 -39.95 -21.29 -2.89
C MET A 156 -41.06 -20.24 -2.84
N ASN A 157 -40.95 -19.13 -3.59
CA ASN A 157 -42.04 -18.59 -4.42
C ASN A 157 -41.65 -17.32 -5.20
N ASN A 158 -42.12 -17.28 -6.45
CA ASN A 158 -42.03 -16.24 -7.47
C ASN A 158 -42.37 -14.82 -6.99
N SER A 159 -41.60 -13.84 -7.45
CA SER A 159 -42.14 -12.61 -8.05
C SER A 159 -41.06 -11.74 -8.71
N VAL A 160 -41.12 -11.71 -10.04
CA VAL A 160 -40.94 -10.59 -10.98
C VAL A 160 -40.14 -9.37 -10.48
N ILE A 161 -39.02 -9.15 -11.17
CA ILE A 161 -38.22 -7.93 -11.22
C ILE A 161 -39.10 -6.71 -11.50
N LYS A 162 -39.07 -5.73 -10.61
CA LYS A 162 -39.23 -4.31 -10.94
C LYS A 162 -38.15 -3.52 -10.22
N GLU A 163 -37.11 -3.17 -10.97
CA GLU A 163 -36.26 -2.03 -10.65
C GLU A 163 -37.13 -0.78 -10.55
N GLN A 164 -37.18 -0.15 -9.38
CA GLN A 164 -37.54 1.25 -9.26
C GLN A 164 -36.39 2.00 -8.61
N ASN A 165 -35.64 2.67 -9.49
CA ASN A 165 -34.74 3.77 -9.18
C ASN A 165 -35.48 4.87 -8.42
N SER A 166 -35.06 5.17 -7.19
CA SER A 166 -34.85 6.55 -6.70
C SER A 166 -34.36 6.54 -5.24
N GLU A 167 -33.05 6.42 -5.01
CA GLU A 167 -32.47 6.86 -3.73
C GLU A 167 -31.78 8.21 -3.95
N SER A 168 -32.31 9.23 -3.27
CA SER A 168 -31.80 10.59 -3.25
C SER A 168 -30.30 10.62 -2.89
N LYS A 169 -29.49 11.35 -3.67
CA LYS A 169 -28.03 11.44 -3.48
C LYS A 169 -27.59 12.26 -2.26
N LYS A 170 -28.52 12.83 -1.51
CA LYS A 170 -28.28 13.80 -0.43
C LYS A 170 -29.09 13.44 0.82
N ALA A 171 -28.50 13.66 1.99
CA ALA A 171 -29.09 13.41 3.30
C ALA A 171 -28.83 14.59 4.21
N GLU A 172 -29.82 14.86 5.06
CA GLU A 172 -29.74 15.82 6.13
C GLU A 172 -29.24 15.13 7.38
N ILE A 173 -28.26 15.74 8.05
CA ILE A 173 -27.69 15.23 9.30
C ILE A 173 -27.63 16.35 10.32
N ILE A 174 -27.81 16.01 11.59
CA ILE A 174 -27.70 16.97 12.69
C ILE A 174 -26.36 16.75 13.38
N GLY A 175 -25.57 17.82 13.52
CA GLY A 175 -24.28 17.77 14.21
C GLY A 175 -23.85 19.13 14.71
N SER A 176 -22.83 19.17 15.56
CA SER A 176 -22.19 20.41 16.01
C SER A 176 -20.78 20.53 15.46
N ILE A 177 -20.38 21.74 15.06
CA ILE A 177 -19.03 21.99 14.57
C ILE A 177 -18.08 22.00 15.75
N LYS A 178 -17.06 21.14 15.73
CA LYS A 178 -16.02 21.08 16.78
C LYS A 178 -14.72 21.74 16.34
N ALA A 179 -14.39 21.66 15.06
CA ALA A 179 -13.21 22.29 14.47
C ALA A 179 -13.41 22.53 12.97
N GLU A 180 -12.73 23.52 12.42
CA GLU A 180 -12.76 23.83 10.98
C GLU A 180 -11.35 24.03 10.43
N THR A 181 -11.11 23.54 9.22
CA THR A 181 -9.90 23.79 8.44
C THR A 181 -10.27 24.49 7.13
N GLY A 182 -9.27 24.88 6.33
CA GLY A 182 -9.53 25.45 5.00
C GLY A 182 -10.33 24.55 4.06
N LYS A 183 -10.33 23.21 4.27
CA LYS A 183 -10.94 22.24 3.34
C LYS A 183 -12.02 21.35 3.94
N ALA A 184 -12.10 21.23 5.27
CA ALA A 184 -13.02 20.30 5.94
C ALA A 184 -13.48 20.83 7.31
N ILE A 185 -14.60 20.30 7.79
CA ILE A 185 -15.20 20.60 9.10
C ILE A 185 -15.27 19.30 9.89
N LEU A 186 -14.90 19.35 11.17
CA LEU A 186 -15.12 18.26 12.11
C LEU A 186 -16.50 18.42 12.73
N LEU A 187 -17.40 17.49 12.41
CA LEU A 187 -18.72 17.41 13.03
C LEU A 187 -18.72 16.39 14.14
N ALA A 188 -19.25 16.79 15.30
CA ALA A 188 -19.59 15.90 16.39
C ALA A 188 -21.09 15.57 16.31
N PHE A 189 -21.40 14.27 16.36
CA PHE A 189 -22.77 13.74 16.32
C PHE A 189 -23.24 13.36 17.73
N ASN A 190 -24.55 13.23 17.89
CA ASN A 190 -25.19 12.93 19.18
C ASN A 190 -24.79 11.55 19.75
N ASN A 191 -24.29 10.64 18.90
CA ASN A 191 -23.77 9.33 19.30
C ASN A 191 -22.29 9.39 19.78
N GLY A 192 -21.72 10.58 19.91
CA GLY A 192 -20.32 10.78 20.32
C GLY A 192 -19.29 10.55 19.21
N GLN A 193 -19.72 10.25 17.98
CA GLN A 193 -18.81 10.11 16.84
C GLN A 193 -18.39 11.48 16.31
N GLU A 194 -17.14 11.56 15.86
CA GLU A 194 -16.55 12.77 15.29
C GLU A 194 -16.02 12.46 13.89
N VAL A 195 -16.47 13.22 12.89
CA VAL A 195 -16.11 12.96 11.49
C VAL A 195 -15.73 14.23 10.76
N TRP A 196 -14.62 14.16 10.03
CA TRP A 196 -14.20 15.20 9.10
C TRP A 196 -14.99 15.12 7.80
N ILE A 197 -15.78 16.16 7.53
CA ILE A 197 -16.57 16.31 6.30
C ILE A 197 -15.96 17.41 5.43
N PRO A 198 -15.59 17.13 4.17
CA PRO A 198 -15.13 18.15 3.23
C PRO A 198 -16.20 19.22 2.98
N LYS A 199 -15.81 20.49 2.95
CA LYS A 199 -16.78 21.59 2.68
C LYS A 199 -17.44 21.48 1.31
N SER A 200 -16.73 20.90 0.34
CA SER A 200 -17.22 20.73 -1.04
C SER A 200 -18.42 19.81 -1.17
N ILE A 201 -18.75 19.02 -0.14
CA ILE A 201 -19.90 18.10 -0.13
C ILE A 201 -20.99 18.51 0.87
N ILE A 202 -20.85 19.68 1.49
CA ILE A 202 -21.87 20.29 2.35
C ILE A 202 -22.62 21.32 1.51
N TYR A 203 -23.90 21.07 1.29
CA TYR A 203 -24.78 21.89 0.45
C TYR A 203 -25.65 22.85 1.24
N SER A 204 -25.66 22.74 2.57
CA SER A 204 -26.39 23.67 3.44
C SER A 204 -25.54 24.89 3.78
N ASN A 205 -26.19 26.04 3.87
CA ASN A 205 -25.61 27.20 4.53
C ASN A 205 -25.56 26.90 6.03
N TYR A 206 -24.36 26.87 6.61
CA TYR A 206 -24.14 26.59 8.03
C TYR A 206 -23.46 27.79 8.70
N LYS A 207 -23.70 27.97 9.98
CA LYS A 207 -22.98 28.96 10.78
C LYS A 207 -21.68 28.33 11.31
N PRO A 208 -20.49 28.91 11.08
CA PRO A 208 -19.22 28.38 11.57
C PRO A 208 -19.02 28.64 13.08
N GLU A 209 -20.08 28.49 13.88
CA GLU A 209 -20.03 28.65 15.33
C GLU A 209 -19.73 27.29 15.98
N ILE A 210 -18.69 27.25 16.82
CA ILE A 210 -18.26 26.03 17.49
C ILE A 210 -19.30 25.65 18.56
N GLY A 211 -19.72 24.37 18.56
CA GLY A 211 -20.65 23.83 19.54
C GLY A 211 -22.14 24.06 19.24
N LEU A 212 -22.48 24.82 18.19
CA LEU A 212 -23.87 24.99 17.77
C LEU A 212 -24.34 23.77 16.96
N SER A 213 -25.39 23.09 17.44
CA SER A 213 -26.02 22.00 16.71
C SER A 213 -26.88 22.56 15.57
N GLN A 214 -26.63 22.10 14.35
CA GLN A 214 -27.34 22.53 13.15
C GLN A 214 -27.47 21.39 12.14
N THR A 215 -28.42 21.54 11.22
CA THR A 215 -28.67 20.58 10.15
C THR A 215 -27.72 20.84 8.97
N PHE A 216 -27.01 19.80 8.54
CA PHE A 216 -26.16 19.81 7.36
C PHE A 216 -26.76 18.95 6.26
N LEU A 217 -26.86 19.50 5.05
CA LEU A 217 -27.23 18.74 3.87
C LEU A 217 -25.94 18.24 3.21
N THR A 218 -25.71 16.92 3.20
CA THR A 218 -24.47 16.31 2.70
C THR A 218 -24.74 15.14 1.76
N GLU A 219 -23.74 14.68 1.01
CA GLU A 219 -23.89 13.48 0.18
C GLU A 219 -23.95 12.20 1.01
N ASN A 220 -24.89 11.30 0.71
CA ASN A 220 -25.11 10.07 1.49
C ASN A 220 -23.87 9.18 1.62
N TRP A 221 -22.95 9.24 0.66
CA TRP A 221 -21.77 8.41 0.67
C TRP A 221 -20.84 8.73 1.85
N ILE A 222 -20.77 9.99 2.33
CA ILE A 222 -19.89 10.34 3.45
C ILE A 222 -20.44 9.76 4.77
N LEU A 223 -21.76 9.68 4.89
CA LEU A 223 -22.45 9.10 6.04
C LEU A 223 -22.30 7.58 6.06
N LYS A 224 -22.57 6.93 4.92
CA LYS A 224 -22.39 5.49 4.74
C LYS A 224 -20.93 5.07 4.96
N ARG A 225 -19.95 5.89 4.54
CA ARG A 225 -18.52 5.63 4.75
C ARG A 225 -18.11 5.64 6.22
N ASN A 226 -18.74 6.50 7.03
CA ASN A 226 -18.37 6.69 8.44
C ASN A 226 -19.34 6.00 9.41
N ASN A 227 -20.22 5.12 8.91
CA ASN A 227 -21.26 4.44 9.70
C ASN A 227 -22.16 5.39 10.51
N ILE A 228 -22.43 6.58 9.97
CA ILE A 228 -23.37 7.53 10.56
C ILE A 228 -24.76 7.22 10.01
N SER A 229 -25.67 6.81 10.88
CA SER A 229 -27.10 6.72 10.55
C SER A 229 -27.68 8.14 10.56
N ALA A 230 -28.28 8.54 9.45
CA ALA A 230 -29.09 9.76 9.36
C ALA A 230 -30.44 9.55 10.08
#